data_AF-A0A1F9W4K3-F1
#
_entry.id   AF-A0A1F9W4K3-F1
#
_cell.length_a   1.000
_cell.length_b   1.000
_cell.length_c   1.000
_cell.angle_alpha   90.00
_cell.angle_beta   90.00
_cell.angle_gamma   90.00
#
_symmetry.space_group_name_H-M   'P 1'
#
loop_
_entity.id
_entity.type
_entity.pdbx_description
1 polymer ?
#
loop_
_entity_poly.entity_id
_entity_poly.type
_entity_poly.pdbx_seq_one_letter_code
_entity_poly.pdbx_strand_id
1 'polypeptide(L)'
;MRVRAWQRSVFYWLPKNILIGNGVTGTGLVDAQLPLVIGETGVIGFLLWIWMIYVCFKVAWRLYRGSQEPFVRAISIGYIIGLIGLLFQSTGVNTFIIVRIMEPFWFLTAVVMKMAQMEEPVAKSS
;
A
#
# COMPACT_ATOMS: atom_id res chain seq x y z
N MET A 1 -27.70 -14.69 -15.68
CA MET A 1 -27.37 -15.06 -14.27
C MET A 1 -26.32 -14.15 -13.60
N ARG A 2 -25.45 -13.43 -14.32
CA ARG A 2 -24.41 -12.55 -13.71
C ARG A 2 -24.90 -11.17 -13.23
N VAL A 3 -25.95 -10.63 -13.84
CA VAL A 3 -26.47 -9.28 -13.51
C VAL A 3 -27.26 -9.24 -12.19
N ARG A 4 -27.93 -10.35 -11.81
CA ARG A 4 -28.69 -10.42 -10.54
C ARG A 4 -27.79 -10.52 -9.30
N ALA A 5 -26.56 -11.00 -9.45
CA ALA A 5 -25.58 -11.08 -8.35
C ALA A 5 -25.07 -9.68 -7.94
N TRP A 6 -24.89 -8.79 -8.92
CA TRP A 6 -24.53 -7.38 -8.70
C TRP A 6 -25.65 -6.62 -7.97
N GLN A 7 -26.89 -6.81 -8.41
CA GLN A 7 -28.04 -6.09 -7.85
C GLN A 7 -28.33 -6.48 -6.40
N ARG A 8 -28.08 -7.74 -6.01
CA ARG A 8 -28.29 -8.23 -4.64
C ARG A 8 -27.16 -7.84 -3.67
N SER A 9 -25.94 -7.68 -4.17
CA SER A 9 -24.77 -7.29 -3.35
C SER A 9 -24.78 -5.81 -2.98
N VAL A 10 -25.20 -4.94 -3.91
CA VAL A 10 -25.26 -3.48 -3.67
C VAL A 10 -26.43 -3.11 -2.74
N PHE A 11 -27.59 -3.74 -2.86
CA PHE A 11 -28.79 -3.30 -2.13
C PHE A 11 -28.98 -3.91 -0.72
N TYR A 12 -28.40 -5.07 -0.42
CA TYR A 12 -28.63 -5.75 0.87
C TYR A 12 -27.45 -5.68 1.87
N TRP A 13 -26.20 -5.54 1.40
CA TRP A 13 -25.01 -5.69 2.26
C TRP A 13 -24.33 -4.37 2.67
N LEU A 14 -24.66 -3.26 2.00
CA LEU A 14 -24.10 -1.92 2.29
C LEU A 14 -24.46 -1.33 3.66
N PRO A 15 -25.67 -1.53 4.24
CA PRO A 15 -26.07 -0.73 5.40
C PRO A 15 -25.70 -1.31 6.77
N LYS A 16 -25.02 -2.47 6.87
CA LYS A 16 -24.90 -3.15 8.17
C LYS A 16 -23.54 -3.19 8.86
N ASN A 17 -22.39 -2.99 8.18
CA ASN A 17 -21.08 -2.83 8.84
C ASN A 17 -19.99 -2.30 7.88
N ILE A 18 -20.14 -1.05 7.42
CA ILE A 18 -19.19 -0.41 6.48
C ILE A 18 -17.83 -0.07 7.12
N LEU A 19 -17.77 0.04 8.45
CA LEU A 19 -16.61 0.58 9.14
C LEU A 19 -15.56 -0.49 9.50
N ILE A 20 -15.94 -1.66 10.02
CA ILE A 20 -14.98 -2.62 10.61
C ILE A 20 -14.81 -3.91 9.78
N GLY A 21 -15.65 -4.15 8.76
CA GLY A 21 -15.73 -5.47 8.12
C GLY A 21 -16.38 -6.49 9.05
N ASN A 22 -16.98 -7.56 8.51
CA ASN A 22 -17.75 -8.53 9.30
C ASN A 22 -16.92 -9.75 9.77
N GLY A 23 -15.59 -9.68 9.68
CA GLY A 23 -14.70 -10.80 9.98
C GLY A 23 -14.77 -11.94 8.94
N VAL A 24 -13.86 -12.91 9.10
CA VAL A 24 -13.52 -14.02 8.18
C VAL A 24 -14.65 -15.04 7.92
N THR A 25 -15.89 -14.77 8.34
CA THR A 25 -16.98 -15.76 8.36
C THR A 25 -18.34 -15.24 7.85
N GLY A 26 -18.35 -14.23 6.98
CA GLY A 26 -19.60 -13.62 6.48
C GLY A 26 -20.08 -14.08 5.09
N THR A 27 -19.19 -14.52 4.20
CA THR A 27 -19.54 -14.71 2.78
C THR A 27 -18.94 -16.01 2.25
N GLY A 28 -19.80 -17.01 2.04
CA GLY A 28 -19.40 -18.28 1.44
C GLY A 28 -18.65 -18.09 0.12
N LEU A 29 -17.63 -18.93 -0.08
CA LEU A 29 -16.84 -19.19 -1.30
C LEU A 29 -17.28 -18.37 -2.53
N VAL A 30 -16.81 -17.13 -2.62
CA VAL A 30 -16.83 -16.35 -3.86
C VAL A 30 -15.39 -16.26 -4.34
N ASP A 31 -15.08 -16.99 -5.42
CA ASP A 31 -13.76 -17.06 -6.07
C ASP A 31 -13.41 -15.77 -6.85
N ALA A 32 -13.56 -14.62 -6.21
CA ALA A 32 -13.15 -13.34 -6.77
C ALA A 32 -12.39 -12.51 -5.72
N GLN A 33 -11.19 -12.11 -6.10
CA GLN A 33 -10.18 -11.44 -5.29
C GLN A 33 -10.61 -10.05 -4.79
N LEU A 34 -11.41 -9.34 -5.58
CA LEU A 34 -11.93 -8.01 -5.24
C LEU A 34 -12.99 -8.02 -4.13
N PRO A 35 -14.02 -8.91 -4.17
CA PRO A 35 -15.01 -8.97 -3.10
C PRO A 35 -14.47 -9.52 -1.78
N LEU A 36 -13.41 -10.34 -1.79
CA LEU A 36 -12.78 -10.84 -0.56
C LEU A 36 -12.03 -9.72 0.18
N VAL A 37 -11.23 -8.90 -0.50
CA VAL A 37 -10.48 -7.79 0.12
C VAL A 37 -11.39 -6.65 0.59
N ILE A 38 -12.45 -6.34 -0.17
CA ILE A 38 -13.45 -5.33 0.23
C ILE A 38 -14.34 -5.85 1.37
N GLY A 39 -14.65 -7.14 1.39
CA GLY A 39 -15.48 -7.79 2.41
C GLY A 39 -14.75 -8.12 3.72
N GLU A 40 -13.47 -8.52 3.67
CA GLU A 40 -12.70 -8.97 4.82
C GLU A 40 -11.86 -7.87 5.48
N THR A 41 -11.27 -6.93 4.72
CA THR A 41 -10.38 -5.90 5.27
C THR A 41 -11.08 -4.56 5.55
N GLY A 42 -12.28 -4.37 4.98
CA GLY A 42 -13.07 -3.14 5.12
C GLY A 42 -12.38 -1.87 4.59
N VAL A 43 -13.06 -0.74 4.71
CA VAL A 43 -12.52 0.59 4.34
C VAL A 43 -11.29 0.97 5.19
N ILE A 44 -11.22 0.48 6.43
CA ILE A 44 -10.08 0.73 7.35
C ILE A 44 -8.78 0.13 6.81
N GLY A 45 -8.79 -1.13 6.35
CA GLY A 45 -7.59 -1.74 5.79
C GLY A 45 -7.07 -1.00 4.55
N PHE A 46 -8.00 -0.56 3.70
CA PHE A 46 -7.67 0.27 2.53
C PHE A 46 -7.07 1.63 2.92
N LEU A 47 -7.66 2.30 3.91
CA LEU A 47 -7.14 3.58 4.43
C LEU A 47 -5.77 3.44 5.08
N LEU A 48 -5.56 2.39 5.89
CA LEU A 48 -4.26 2.08 6.50
C LEU A 48 -3.20 1.77 5.45
N TRP A 49 -3.56 1.03 4.41
CA TRP A 49 -2.65 0.74 3.29
C TRP A 49 -2.28 2.01 2.52
N ILE A 50 -3.26 2.86 2.17
CA ILE A 50 -2.99 4.17 1.55
C ILE A 50 -2.07 5.02 2.44
N TRP A 51 -2.34 5.06 3.75
CA TRP A 51 -1.50 5.79 4.69
C TRP A 51 -0.08 5.24 4.69
N MET A 52 0.10 3.92 4.76
CA MET A 52 1.42 3.29 4.75
C MET A 52 2.22 3.66 3.49
N ILE A 53 1.59 3.60 2.31
CA ILE A 53 2.19 4.04 1.04
C ILE A 53 2.53 5.53 1.08
N TYR A 54 1.63 6.37 1.60
CA TYR A 54 1.85 7.81 1.74
C TYR A 54 3.06 8.13 2.63
N VAL A 55 3.25 7.42 3.74
CA VAL A 55 4.41 7.60 4.63
C VAL A 55 5.71 7.23 3.91
N CYS A 56 5.75 6.08 3.24
CA CYS A 56 6.93 5.66 2.47
C CYS A 56 7.28 6.68 1.37
N PHE A 57 6.28 7.15 0.62
CA PHE A 57 6.47 8.18 -0.39
C PHE A 57 6.97 9.50 0.22
N LYS A 58 6.39 9.94 1.33
CA LYS A 58 6.78 11.17 2.02
C LYS A 58 8.23 11.13 2.50
N VAL A 59 8.69 9.99 3.05
CA VAL A 59 10.08 9.85 3.51
C VAL A 59 11.04 9.82 2.33
N ALA A 60 10.75 9.04 1.29
CA ALA A 60 11.60 9.00 0.10
C ALA A 60 11.69 10.37 -0.60
N TRP A 61 10.58 11.11 -0.65
CA TRP A 61 10.54 12.46 -1.20
C TRP A 61 11.33 13.47 -0.35
N ARG A 62 11.27 13.34 0.98
CA ARG A 62 12.09 14.16 1.89
C ARG A 62 13.57 13.85 1.69
N LEU A 63 13.95 12.58 1.60
CA LEU A 63 15.33 12.16 1.37
C LEU A 63 15.88 12.71 0.04
N TYR A 64 15.07 12.62 -1.02
CA TYR A 64 15.40 13.18 -2.32
C TYR A 64 15.64 14.70 -2.31
N ARG A 65 14.90 15.45 -1.48
CA ARG A 65 15.05 16.92 -1.35
C ARG A 65 16.12 17.34 -0.34
N GLY A 66 16.37 16.53 0.68
CA GLY A 66 17.29 16.84 1.78
C GLY A 66 18.74 16.48 1.47
N SER A 67 18.97 15.47 0.64
CA SER A 67 20.32 15.00 0.33
C SER A 67 20.99 15.79 -0.80
N GLN A 68 22.23 16.21 -0.53
CA GLN A 68 23.13 16.81 -1.52
C GLN A 68 23.93 15.75 -2.28
N GLU A 69 23.92 14.50 -1.80
CA GLU A 69 24.73 13.42 -2.33
C GLU A 69 24.01 12.76 -3.53
N PRO A 70 24.62 12.74 -4.73
CA PRO A 70 23.97 12.23 -5.94
C PRO A 70 23.48 10.77 -5.85
N PHE A 71 24.19 9.90 -5.14
CA PHE A 71 23.85 8.48 -5.00
C PHE A 71 22.61 8.25 -4.12
N VAL A 72 22.50 8.92 -2.96
CA VAL A 72 21.30 8.92 -2.11
C VAL A 72 20.09 9.46 -2.87
N ARG A 73 20.30 10.51 -3.66
CA ARG A 73 19.26 11.09 -4.50
C ARG A 73 18.78 10.13 -5.60
N ALA A 74 19.70 9.40 -6.23
CA ALA A 74 19.39 8.38 -7.23
C ALA A 74 18.62 7.20 -6.62
N ILE A 75 19.01 6.70 -5.44
CA ILE A 75 18.29 5.63 -4.75
C ILE A 75 16.89 6.08 -4.37
N SER A 76 16.73 7.31 -3.87
CA SER A 76 15.43 7.86 -3.48
C SER A 76 14.46 7.92 -4.67
N ILE A 77 14.93 8.40 -5.84
CA ILE A 77 14.12 8.39 -7.07
C ILE A 77 13.80 6.96 -7.51
N GLY A 78 14.79 6.07 -7.52
CA GLY A 78 14.60 4.67 -7.91
C GLY A 78 13.54 3.98 -7.06
N TYR A 79 13.57 4.22 -5.75
CA TYR A 79 12.55 3.74 -4.82
C TYR A 79 11.16 4.32 -5.12
N ILE A 80 11.05 5.61 -5.41
CA ILE A 80 9.77 6.25 -5.77
C ILE A 80 9.19 5.66 -7.06
N ILE A 81 10.02 5.50 -8.09
CA ILE A 81 9.59 4.92 -9.38
C ILE A 81 9.15 3.46 -9.17
N GLY A 82 9.90 2.68 -8.38
CA GLY A 82 9.54 1.32 -8.03
C GLY A 82 8.21 1.24 -7.26
N LEU A 83 8.00 2.13 -6.30
CA LEU A 83 6.75 2.23 -5.54
C LEU A 83 5.57 2.53 -6.48
N ILE A 84 5.72 3.49 -7.39
CA ILE A 84 4.68 3.82 -8.38
C ILE A 84 4.41 2.61 -9.29
N GLY A 85 5.44 1.93 -9.78
CA GLY A 85 5.29 0.75 -10.62
C GLY A 85 4.51 -0.38 -9.91
N LEU A 86 4.81 -0.62 -8.63
CA LEU A 86 4.08 -1.59 -7.81
C LEU A 86 2.62 -1.18 -7.59
N LEU A 87 2.35 0.11 -7.38
CA LEU A 87 0.97 0.62 -7.25
C LEU A 87 0.17 0.40 -8.54
N PHE A 88 0.73 0.73 -9.70
CA PHE A 88 0.07 0.47 -10.99
C PHE A 88 -0.16 -1.02 -11.21
N GLN A 89 0.83 -1.88 -10.93
CA GLN A 89 0.68 -3.32 -11.07
C GLN A 89 -0.40 -3.90 -10.14
N SER A 90 -0.51 -3.37 -8.92
CA SER A 90 -1.48 -3.85 -7.92
C SER A 90 -2.94 -3.62 -8.31
N THR A 91 -3.22 -2.78 -9.30
CA THR A 91 -4.57 -2.57 -9.82
C THR A 91 -5.11 -3.81 -10.56
N GLY A 92 -4.23 -4.68 -11.06
CA GLY A 92 -4.60 -5.88 -11.80
C GLY A 92 -4.33 -7.22 -11.09
N VAL A 93 -3.50 -7.23 -10.03
CA VAL A 93 -3.02 -8.46 -9.37
C VAL A 93 -2.85 -8.23 -7.85
N ASN A 94 -2.85 -9.31 -7.05
CA ASN A 94 -2.56 -9.31 -5.60
C ASN A 94 -1.08 -9.02 -5.26
N THR A 95 -0.50 -7.94 -5.81
CA THR A 95 0.93 -7.61 -5.69
C THR A 95 1.40 -7.49 -4.23
N PHE A 96 0.57 -6.95 -3.33
CA PHE A 96 0.94 -6.69 -1.93
C PHE A 96 0.74 -7.87 -0.97
N ILE A 97 0.11 -8.97 -1.40
CA ILE A 97 -0.06 -10.19 -0.58
C ILE A 97 1.07 -11.18 -0.86
N ILE A 98 1.68 -11.10 -2.04
CA ILE A 98 2.72 -12.03 -2.47
C ILE A 98 4.03 -11.71 -1.74
N VAL A 99 4.45 -12.62 -0.87
CA VAL A 99 5.67 -12.51 -0.04
C VAL A 99 6.91 -12.17 -0.88
N ARG A 100 7.05 -12.77 -2.07
CA ARG A 100 8.21 -12.58 -2.97
C ARG A 100 8.38 -11.15 -3.49
N ILE A 101 7.34 -10.32 -3.41
CA ILE A 101 7.39 -8.90 -3.79
C ILE A 101 7.58 -8.05 -2.53
N MET A 102 6.93 -8.44 -1.43
CA MET A 102 6.96 -7.71 -0.17
C MET A 102 8.32 -7.80 0.53
N GLU A 103 9.00 -8.95 0.51
CA GLU A 103 10.33 -9.10 1.09
C GLU A 103 11.36 -8.10 0.51
N PRO A 104 11.60 -8.04 -0.81
CA PRO A 104 12.54 -7.08 -1.38
C PRO A 104 12.05 -5.64 -1.24
N PHE A 105 10.74 -5.40 -1.32
CA PHE A 105 10.17 -4.07 -1.10
C PHE A 105 10.49 -3.53 0.29
N TRP A 106 10.22 -4.31 1.35
CA TRP A 106 10.46 -3.90 2.72
C TRP A 106 11.95 -3.74 3.04
N PHE A 107 12.79 -4.59 2.45
CA PHE A 107 14.23 -4.42 2.53
C PHE A 107 14.68 -3.06 1.97
N LEU A 108 14.23 -2.70 0.76
CA LEU A 108 14.53 -1.39 0.16
C LEU A 108 13.97 -0.23 0.98
N THR A 109 12.75 -0.37 1.52
CA THR A 109 12.17 0.63 2.43
C THR A 109 13.06 0.83 3.66
N ALA A 110 13.53 -0.24 4.30
CA ALA A 110 14.40 -0.14 5.48
C ALA A 110 15.71 0.62 5.14
N VAL A 111 16.30 0.33 3.98
CA VAL A 111 17.50 1.01 3.49
C VAL A 111 17.26 2.52 3.29
N VAL A 112 16.16 2.90 2.61
CA VAL A 112 15.77 4.30 2.40
C VAL A 112 15.50 5.02 3.73
N MET A 113 14.79 4.37 4.65
CA MET A 113 14.50 4.93 5.98
C MET A 113 15.79 5.13 6.79
N LYS A 114 16.75 4.21 6.69
CA LYS A 114 18.03 4.34 7.38
C LYS A 114 18.87 5.48 6.81
N MET A 115 18.90 5.63 5.48
CA MET A 115 19.57 6.76 4.83
C MET A 115 18.95 8.10 5.25
N ALA A 116 17.61 8.18 5.31
CA ALA A 116 16.93 9.38 5.80
C ALA A 116 17.32 9.76 7.23
N GLN A 117 17.47 8.78 8.12
CA GLN A 117 17.95 9.02 9.49
C GLN A 117 19.41 9.47 9.57
N MET A 118 20.25 9.12 8.59
CA MET A 118 21.67 9.51 8.57
C MET A 118 21.86 10.91 7.99
N GLU A 119 20.98 11.34 7.11
CA GLU A 119 20.96 12.69 6.51
C GLU A 119 20.33 13.73 7.46
N GLU A 120 19.31 13.36 8.23
CA GLU A 120 18.67 14.25 9.22
C GLU A 120 19.62 14.89 10.27
N PRO A 121 20.63 14.19 10.85
CA PRO A 121 21.57 14.81 11.78
C PRO A 121 22.52 15.80 11.12
N VAL A 122 22.82 15.66 9.81
CA VAL A 122 23.70 16.58 9.07
C VAL A 122 22.98 17.91 8.79
N ALA A 123 21.67 17.87 8.55
CA ALA A 123 20.86 19.07 8.27
C ALA A 123 20.54 19.93 9.52
N LYS A 124 20.73 19.40 10.74
CA LYS A 124 20.53 20.14 12.00
C LYS A 124 21.81 20.72 12.60
N SER A 125 22.98 20.39 12.05
CA SER A 125 24.29 20.83 12.55
C SER A 125 24.97 21.89 11.67
N SER A 126 24.30 22.40 10.63
CA SER A 126 24.75 23.51 9.79
C SER A 126 23.72 24.62 9.77
#